data_AF-A0A517WCW1-F1
#
_entry.id   AF-A0A517WCW1-F1
#
_cell.length_a   1.000
_cell.length_b   1.000
_cell.length_c   1.000
_cell.angle_alpha   90.00
_cell.angle_beta   90.00
_cell.angle_gamma   90.00
#
_symmetry.space_group_name_H-M   'P 1'
#
loop_
_entity.id
_entity.type
_entity.pdbx_description
1 polymer ?
#
loop_
_entity_poly.entity_id
_entity_poly.type
_entity_poly.pdbx_seq_one_letter_code
_entity_poly.pdbx_strand_id
1 'polypeptide(L)'
;MCLKKTMKWLRSTKLGNWLLVPIYEEDPNWKNSEEWYKEVQKKILTDKNPKESQIREKRDIEFYLDFAKQRYEENLDNYANIDSKADKVLAFTGSMTAAIFVIIKTTNTPLATSVTIACGCFFLAVVLLLFMRWPKDIQSPKNVKDILNGTGEFDDTVLKLKIIASYHCSALAHSIVCAWKSKVLILSNIIVCLGILFLFLGLFF
;
A
#
# COMPACT_ATOMS: atom_id res chain seq x y z
N MET A 1 26.88 -1.59 -1.53
CA MET A 1 26.69 -2.86 -0.79
C MET A 1 26.17 -2.68 0.65
N CYS A 2 26.50 -1.59 1.38
CA CYS A 2 26.01 -1.34 2.75
C CYS A 2 24.49 -1.13 2.90
N LEU A 3 23.82 -0.51 1.92
CA LEU A 3 22.38 -0.16 2.00
C LEU A 3 21.44 -1.38 1.97
N LYS A 4 21.76 -2.41 1.17
CA LYS A 4 20.96 -3.66 1.13
C LYS A 4 21.08 -4.44 2.44
N LYS A 5 22.27 -4.47 3.05
CA LYS A 5 22.53 -5.21 4.29
C LYS A 5 21.86 -4.53 5.50
N THR A 6 21.88 -3.21 5.55
CA THR A 6 21.18 -2.41 6.58
C THR A 6 19.66 -2.47 6.43
N MET A 7 19.10 -2.36 5.22
CA MET A 7 17.65 -2.54 5.02
C MET A 7 17.17 -3.95 5.39
N LYS A 8 17.95 -4.99 5.08
CA LYS A 8 17.61 -6.38 5.43
C LYS A 8 17.64 -6.61 6.95
N TRP A 9 18.60 -5.99 7.65
CA TRP A 9 18.65 -6.01 9.11
C TRP A 9 17.47 -5.24 9.74
N LEU A 10 17.15 -4.05 9.22
CA LEU A 10 16.00 -3.28 9.71
C LEU A 10 14.69 -4.06 9.57
N ARG A 11 14.46 -4.72 8.42
CA ARG A 11 13.29 -5.60 8.18
C ARG A 11 13.20 -6.80 9.13
N SER A 12 14.33 -7.28 9.65
CA SER A 12 14.36 -8.40 10.60
C SER A 12 13.81 -8.02 11.99
N THR A 13 13.70 -6.71 12.27
CA THR A 13 13.12 -6.21 13.52
C THR A 13 11.61 -6.00 13.36
N LYS A 14 10.83 -6.27 14.41
CA LYS A 14 9.37 -6.00 14.42
C LYS A 14 9.04 -4.56 14.04
N LEU A 15 9.87 -3.60 14.44
CA LEU A 15 9.67 -2.17 14.16
C LEU A 15 9.95 -1.84 12.69
N GLY A 16 11.06 -2.34 12.13
CA GLY A 16 11.41 -2.08 10.74
C GLY A 16 10.51 -2.81 9.75
N ASN A 17 9.96 -3.98 10.12
CA ASN A 17 8.94 -4.65 9.31
C ASN A 17 7.61 -3.89 9.27
N TRP A 18 7.39 -2.99 10.23
CA TRP A 18 6.21 -2.13 10.32
C TRP A 18 6.42 -0.78 9.63
N LEU A 19 7.63 -0.22 9.72
CA LEU A 19 7.98 1.08 9.15
C LEU A 19 8.39 1.04 7.68
N LEU A 20 8.85 -0.10 7.18
CA LEU A 20 9.27 -0.23 5.79
C LEU A 20 8.11 -0.67 4.92
N VAL A 21 8.06 -0.09 3.71
CA VAL A 21 7.12 -0.52 2.67
C VAL A 21 7.29 -2.02 2.43
N PRO A 22 6.21 -2.81 2.51
CA PRO A 22 6.27 -4.24 2.27
C PRO A 22 6.76 -4.51 0.83
N ILE A 23 7.65 -5.48 0.67
CA ILE A 23 7.92 -6.05 -0.67
C ILE A 23 6.83 -7.09 -0.88
N TYR A 24 5.85 -6.78 -1.73
CA TYR A 24 4.72 -7.67 -2.02
C TYR A 24 5.20 -9.03 -2.57
N GLU A 25 6.34 -9.07 -3.27
CA GLU A 25 6.95 -10.30 -3.82
C GLU A 25 7.41 -11.29 -2.74
N GLU A 26 7.63 -10.82 -1.51
CA GLU A 26 8.01 -11.65 -0.36
C GLU A 26 6.78 -12.18 0.40
N ASP A 27 5.56 -11.73 0.05
CA ASP A 27 4.33 -12.10 0.74
C ASP A 27 3.91 -13.55 0.40
N PRO A 28 3.51 -14.37 1.40
CA PRO A 28 3.03 -15.73 1.16
C PRO A 28 1.83 -15.79 0.22
N ASN A 29 0.92 -14.82 0.30
CA ASN A 29 -0.26 -14.79 -0.56
C ASN A 29 0.12 -14.47 -2.01
N TRP A 30 1.15 -13.63 -2.21
CA TRP A 30 1.69 -13.38 -3.55
C TRP A 30 2.27 -14.64 -4.19
N LYS A 31 3.07 -15.41 -3.43
CA LYS A 31 3.64 -16.68 -3.92
C LYS A 31 2.55 -17.70 -4.26
N ASN A 32 1.55 -17.84 -3.40
CA ASN A 32 0.41 -18.74 -3.64
C ASN A 32 -0.36 -18.35 -4.91
N SER A 33 -0.55 -17.04 -5.16
CA SER A 33 -1.18 -16.55 -6.40
C SER A 33 -0.34 -16.84 -7.64
N GLU A 34 0.99 -16.73 -7.56
CA GLU A 34 1.89 -17.07 -8.68
C GLU A 34 1.90 -18.58 -8.98
N GLU A 35 1.89 -19.42 -7.94
CA GLU A 35 1.81 -20.89 -8.07
C GLU A 35 0.46 -21.32 -8.66
N TRP A 36 -0.64 -20.77 -8.16
CA TRP A 36 -1.98 -20.98 -8.71
C TRP A 36 -2.04 -20.64 -10.20
N TYR A 37 -1.45 -19.52 -10.62
CA TYR A 37 -1.40 -19.15 -12.04
C TYR A 37 -0.66 -20.19 -12.90
N LYS A 38 0.48 -20.69 -12.43
CA LYS A 38 1.25 -21.75 -13.13
C LYS A 38 0.42 -23.03 -13.29
N GLU A 39 -0.38 -23.39 -12.29
CA GLU A 39 -1.29 -24.54 -12.36
C GLU A 39 -2.43 -24.34 -13.36
N VAL A 40 -3.07 -23.17 -13.36
CA VAL A 40 -4.15 -22.81 -14.29
C VAL A 40 -3.63 -22.78 -15.73
N GLN A 41 -2.49 -22.14 -15.96
CA GLN A 41 -1.85 -22.09 -17.27
C GLN A 41 -1.53 -23.50 -17.80
N LYS A 42 -1.01 -24.38 -16.93
CA LYS A 42 -0.72 -25.77 -17.30
C LYS A 42 -2.00 -26.53 -17.65
N LYS A 43 -3.05 -26.45 -16.83
CA LYS A 43 -4.32 -27.14 -17.10
C LYS A 43 -4.93 -26.74 -18.44
N ILE A 44 -4.95 -25.45 -18.75
CA ILE A 44 -5.56 -24.92 -19.98
C ILE A 44 -4.74 -25.27 -21.23
N LEU A 45 -3.41 -25.17 -21.17
CA LEU A 45 -2.56 -25.47 -22.32
C LEU A 45 -2.44 -26.96 -22.65
N THR A 46 -2.83 -27.86 -21.75
CA THR A 46 -2.65 -29.31 -21.93
C THR A 46 -3.92 -30.02 -22.43
N ASP A 47 -5.08 -29.36 -22.45
CA ASP A 47 -6.34 -30.00 -22.85
C ASP A 47 -6.46 -30.08 -24.38
N LYS A 48 -6.57 -31.30 -24.92
CA LYS A 48 -6.43 -31.59 -26.37
C LYS A 48 -7.75 -31.60 -27.16
N ASN A 49 -8.89 -31.33 -26.53
CA ASN A 49 -10.20 -31.55 -27.15
C ASN A 49 -10.97 -30.23 -27.36
N PRO A 50 -11.06 -29.63 -28.56
CA PRO A 50 -11.24 -28.18 -28.68
C PRO A 50 -12.68 -27.63 -28.77
N LYS A 51 -13.73 -28.44 -29.00
CA LYS A 51 -15.01 -27.85 -29.46
C LYS A 51 -16.05 -27.52 -28.37
N GLU A 52 -16.07 -28.25 -27.26
CA GLU A 52 -16.97 -27.95 -26.11
C GLU A 52 -16.23 -27.34 -24.90
N SER A 53 -14.94 -27.61 -24.77
CA SER A 53 -14.05 -26.99 -23.78
C SER A 53 -13.86 -25.50 -24.06
N GLN A 54 -13.58 -25.10 -25.31
CA GLN A 54 -13.32 -23.70 -25.67
C GLN A 54 -14.51 -22.75 -25.40
N ILE A 55 -15.75 -23.23 -25.53
CA ILE A 55 -16.97 -22.43 -25.24
C ILE A 55 -17.22 -22.32 -23.73
N ARG A 56 -16.85 -23.34 -22.95
CA ARG A 56 -16.88 -23.32 -21.49
C ARG A 56 -15.73 -22.48 -20.93
N GLU A 57 -14.53 -22.66 -21.45
CA GLU A 57 -13.32 -21.88 -21.13
C GLU A 57 -13.48 -20.40 -21.47
N LYS A 58 -14.08 -20.02 -22.62
CA LYS A 58 -14.36 -18.59 -22.89
C LYS A 58 -15.27 -17.98 -21.83
N ARG A 59 -16.31 -18.71 -21.40
CA ARG A 59 -17.21 -18.29 -20.33
C ARG A 59 -16.49 -18.20 -18.99
N ASP A 60 -15.66 -19.18 -18.67
CA ASP A 60 -14.93 -19.24 -17.40
C ASP A 60 -13.84 -18.16 -17.35
N ILE A 61 -13.12 -17.92 -18.45
CA ILE A 61 -12.08 -16.88 -18.57
C ILE A 61 -12.70 -15.48 -18.47
N GLU A 62 -13.81 -15.21 -19.18
CA GLU A 62 -14.51 -13.92 -19.05
C GLU A 62 -15.04 -13.73 -17.62
N PHE A 63 -15.60 -14.77 -17.01
CA PHE A 63 -16.00 -14.76 -15.60
C PHE A 63 -14.83 -14.46 -14.66
N TYR A 64 -13.67 -15.12 -14.83
CA TYR A 64 -12.49 -14.88 -13.99
C TYR A 64 -11.89 -13.49 -14.21
N LEU A 65 -11.98 -12.95 -15.43
CA LEU A 65 -11.52 -11.60 -15.76
C LEU A 65 -12.42 -10.54 -15.12
N ASP A 66 -13.74 -10.71 -15.21
CA ASP A 66 -14.70 -9.84 -14.54
C ASP A 66 -14.59 -9.94 -13.02
N PHE A 67 -14.42 -11.15 -12.48
CA PHE A 67 -14.20 -11.36 -11.05
C PHE A 67 -12.90 -10.71 -10.56
N ALA A 68 -11.78 -10.87 -11.29
CA ALA A 68 -10.51 -10.24 -10.94
C ALA A 68 -10.56 -8.72 -11.04
N LYS A 69 -11.30 -8.19 -12.02
CA LYS A 69 -11.53 -6.76 -12.19
C LYS A 69 -12.39 -6.19 -11.06
N GLN A 70 -13.53 -6.82 -10.76
CA GLN A 70 -14.37 -6.44 -9.62
C GLN A 70 -13.57 -6.43 -8.33
N ARG A 71 -12.76 -7.46 -8.08
CA ARG A 71 -11.93 -7.52 -6.87
C ARG A 71 -10.83 -6.46 -6.85
N TYR A 72 -10.28 -6.06 -8.00
CA TYR A 72 -9.34 -4.94 -8.10
C TYR A 72 -10.04 -3.60 -7.81
N GLU A 73 -11.22 -3.37 -8.39
CA GLU A 73 -12.04 -2.18 -8.18
C GLU A 73 -12.55 -2.08 -6.73
N GLU A 74 -13.04 -3.17 -6.15
CA GLU A 74 -13.40 -3.25 -4.72
C GLU A 74 -12.21 -2.92 -3.81
N ASN A 75 -11.01 -3.41 -4.11
CA ASN A 75 -9.82 -3.07 -3.34
C ASN A 75 -9.43 -1.59 -3.51
N LEU A 76 -9.57 -1.04 -4.72
CA LEU A 76 -9.37 0.40 -4.94
C LEU A 76 -10.37 1.23 -4.14
N ASP A 77 -11.65 0.85 -4.13
CA ASP A 77 -12.72 1.57 -3.44
C ASP A 77 -12.60 1.46 -1.92
N ASN A 78 -12.28 0.28 -1.38
CA ASN A 78 -12.07 0.06 0.05
C ASN A 78 -10.93 0.92 0.63
N TYR A 79 -9.96 1.27 -0.22
CA TYR A 79 -8.81 2.09 0.13
C TYR A 79 -8.83 3.48 -0.51
N ALA A 80 -9.90 3.81 -1.22
CA ALA A 80 -10.12 5.13 -1.76
C ALA A 80 -10.13 6.11 -0.59
N ASN A 81 -9.32 7.16 -0.69
CA ASN A 81 -9.16 8.22 0.31
C ASN A 81 -8.18 7.95 1.46
N ILE A 82 -7.41 6.86 1.50
CA ILE A 82 -6.33 6.75 2.50
C ILE A 82 -5.36 7.92 2.39
N ASP A 83 -4.90 8.22 1.18
CA ASP A 83 -3.96 9.32 0.95
C ASP A 83 -4.63 10.68 1.28
N SER A 84 -5.90 10.88 0.88
CA SER A 84 -6.65 12.10 1.25
C SER A 84 -6.82 12.28 2.77
N LYS A 85 -7.06 11.19 3.51
CA LYS A 85 -7.11 11.21 4.98
C LYS A 85 -5.75 11.56 5.57
N ALA A 86 -4.68 10.95 5.05
CA ALA A 86 -3.32 11.27 5.47
C ALA A 86 -2.96 12.74 5.18
N ASP A 87 -3.43 13.31 4.09
CA ASP A 87 -3.20 14.71 3.73
C ASP A 87 -3.85 15.67 4.73
N LYS A 88 -5.08 15.37 5.18
CA LYS A 88 -5.77 16.14 6.22
C LYS A 88 -5.01 16.09 7.55
N VAL A 89 -4.57 14.89 7.96
CA VAL A 89 -3.79 14.71 9.19
C VAL A 89 -2.43 15.41 9.06
N LEU A 90 -1.79 15.35 7.89
CA LEU A 90 -0.51 16.00 7.62
C LEU A 90 -0.63 17.53 7.69
N ALA A 91 -1.69 18.11 7.13
CA ALA A 91 -1.94 19.55 7.20
C ALA A 91 -2.15 20.02 8.65
N PHE A 92 -2.94 19.28 9.43
CA PHE A 92 -3.15 19.57 10.85
C PHE A 92 -1.85 19.42 11.67
N THR A 93 -1.13 18.31 11.52
CA THR A 93 0.10 18.06 12.28
C THR A 93 1.23 19.00 11.90
N GLY A 94 1.38 19.32 10.62
CA GLY A 94 2.36 20.28 10.13
C GLY A 94 2.12 21.69 10.67
N SER A 95 0.87 22.16 10.66
CA SER A 95 0.51 23.48 11.22
C SER A 95 0.73 23.54 12.74
N MET A 96 0.35 22.49 13.48
CA MET A 96 0.62 22.39 14.92
C MET A 96 2.11 22.39 15.24
N THR A 97 2.91 21.62 14.48
CA THR A 97 4.38 21.59 14.66
C THR A 97 4.98 22.99 14.48
N ALA A 98 4.57 23.72 13.45
CA ALA A 98 5.06 25.07 13.18
C ALA A 98 4.68 26.06 14.31
N ALA A 99 3.42 26.01 14.77
CA ALA A 99 2.95 26.88 15.84
C ALA A 99 3.72 26.63 17.15
N ILE A 100 3.88 25.36 17.53
CA ILE A 100 4.60 24.97 18.75
C ILE A 100 6.08 25.35 18.67
N PHE A 101 6.71 25.18 17.52
CA PHE A 101 8.10 25.58 17.33
C PHE A 101 8.31 27.09 17.56
N VAL A 102 7.38 27.93 17.10
CA VAL A 102 7.41 29.38 17.36
C VAL A 102 7.26 29.66 18.86
N ILE A 103 6.34 28.98 19.55
CA ILE A 103 6.17 29.12 21.00
C ILE A 103 7.47 28.77 21.73
N ILE A 104 8.06 27.60 21.47
CA ILE A 104 9.34 27.17 22.08
C ILE A 104 10.45 28.21 21.84
N LYS A 105 10.53 28.79 20.64
CA LYS A 105 11.55 29.79 20.30
C LYS A 105 11.33 31.16 20.96
N THR A 106 10.09 31.48 21.34
CA THR A 106 9.72 32.81 21.86
C THR A 106 9.51 32.83 23.37
N THR A 107 9.33 31.67 24.02
CA THR A 107 9.16 31.56 25.48
C THR A 107 10.35 30.89 26.16
N ASN A 108 10.88 31.52 27.23
CA ASN A 108 11.99 31.00 28.05
C ASN A 108 11.52 30.21 29.31
N THR A 109 10.30 29.69 29.32
CA THR A 109 9.65 29.12 30.52
C THR A 109 9.79 27.59 30.64
N PRO A 110 9.66 27.02 31.87
CA PRO A 110 9.70 25.57 32.13
C PRO A 110 8.56 24.77 31.47
N LEU A 111 7.54 25.45 30.93
CA LEU A 111 6.57 24.94 29.95
C LEU A 111 7.24 24.19 28.78
N ALA A 112 8.51 24.54 28.50
CA ALA A 112 9.30 24.04 27.38
C ALA A 112 9.38 22.51 27.31
N THR A 113 9.41 21.76 28.42
CA THR A 113 9.67 20.31 28.36
C THR A 113 8.49 19.56 27.74
N SER A 114 7.27 19.75 28.25
CA SER A 114 6.06 19.10 27.74
C SER A 114 5.71 19.59 26.32
N VAL A 115 5.91 20.88 26.06
CA VAL A 115 5.71 21.49 24.74
C VAL A 115 6.74 20.98 23.71
N THR A 116 7.99 20.75 24.13
CA THR A 116 9.02 20.13 23.28
C THR A 116 8.70 18.67 22.97
N ILE A 117 8.22 17.91 23.95
CA ILE A 117 7.75 16.53 23.73
C ILE A 117 6.59 16.52 22.73
N ALA A 118 5.60 17.41 22.90
CA ALA A 118 4.50 17.57 21.97
C ALA A 118 5.01 17.88 20.54
N CYS A 119 5.94 18.82 20.40
CA CYS A 119 6.58 19.15 19.13
C CYS A 119 7.25 17.93 18.48
N GLY A 120 7.97 17.13 19.28
CA GLY A 120 8.60 15.89 18.83
C GLY A 120 7.58 14.86 18.32
N CYS A 121 6.45 14.71 19.01
CA CYS A 121 5.36 13.85 18.57
C CYS A 121 4.78 14.32 17.22
N PHE A 122 4.44 15.61 17.06
CA PHE A 122 3.89 16.10 15.80
C PHE A 122 4.90 15.98 14.66
N PHE A 123 6.18 16.26 14.90
CA PHE A 123 7.22 16.07 13.90
C PHE A 123 7.37 14.60 13.48
N LEU A 124 7.36 13.67 14.43
CA LEU A 124 7.41 12.23 14.14
C LEU A 124 6.19 11.78 13.32
N ALA A 125 5.00 12.28 13.64
CA ALA A 125 3.78 11.99 12.86
C ALA A 125 3.87 12.52 11.42
N VAL A 126 4.40 13.73 11.22
CA VAL A 126 4.65 14.31 9.88
C VAL A 126 5.60 13.42 9.09
N VAL A 127 6.71 12.97 9.69
CA VAL A 127 7.68 12.10 9.03
C VAL A 127 7.03 10.78 8.60
N LEU A 128 6.24 10.14 9.47
CA LEU A 128 5.54 8.89 9.16
C LEU A 128 4.52 9.05 8.01
N LEU A 129 3.75 10.14 8.02
CA LEU A 129 2.78 10.45 6.96
C LEU A 129 3.46 10.74 5.62
N LEU A 130 4.64 11.36 5.62
CA LEU A 130 5.45 11.54 4.41
C LEU A 130 6.01 10.20 3.90
N PHE A 131 6.47 9.32 4.79
CA PHE A 131 6.90 7.97 4.42
C PHE A 131 5.75 7.14 3.82
N MET A 132 4.54 7.30 4.35
CA MET A 132 3.34 6.64 3.81
C MET A 132 3.08 7.00 2.34
N ARG A 133 3.46 8.21 1.90
CA ARG A 133 3.29 8.68 0.51
C ARG A 133 4.32 8.12 -0.47
N TRP A 134 5.41 7.51 0.01
CA TRP A 134 6.50 7.08 -0.86
C TRP A 134 6.12 5.93 -1.83
N PRO A 135 5.39 4.88 -1.42
CA PRO A 135 4.83 3.94 -2.39
C PRO A 135 3.76 4.66 -3.23
N LYS A 136 4.13 4.96 -4.47
CA LYS A 136 3.20 5.42 -5.50
C LYS A 136 2.18 4.30 -5.78
N ASP A 137 0.99 4.70 -6.20
CA ASP A 137 -0.04 3.75 -6.55
C ASP A 137 0.46 2.76 -7.60
N ILE A 138 0.23 1.47 -7.32
CA ILE A 138 0.50 0.39 -8.26
C ILE A 138 -0.41 0.63 -9.46
N GLN A 139 0.19 0.98 -10.60
CA GLN A 139 -0.54 1.35 -11.79
C GLN A 139 -1.46 0.21 -12.24
N SER A 140 -2.67 0.59 -12.65
CA SER A 140 -3.68 -0.30 -13.18
C SER A 140 -3.17 -1.14 -14.36
N PRO A 141 -3.62 -2.40 -14.49
CA PRO A 141 -3.39 -3.22 -15.68
C PRO A 141 -4.01 -2.67 -16.97
N LYS A 142 -4.74 -1.54 -16.96
CA LYS A 142 -5.25 -0.89 -18.19
C LYS A 142 -4.14 -0.70 -19.22
N ASN A 143 -2.97 -0.24 -18.79
CA ASN A 143 -1.77 -0.13 -19.63
C ASN A 143 -1.28 -1.49 -20.13
N VAL A 144 -1.41 -2.56 -19.33
CA VAL A 144 -1.03 -3.92 -19.71
C VAL A 144 -1.93 -4.43 -20.84
N LYS A 145 -3.25 -4.18 -20.78
CA LYS A 145 -4.18 -4.51 -21.88
C LYS A 145 -3.85 -3.75 -23.16
N ASP A 146 -3.51 -2.47 -23.05
CA ASP A 146 -3.14 -1.64 -24.20
C ASP A 146 -1.79 -2.06 -24.83
N ILE A 147 -0.80 -2.41 -24.00
CA ILE A 147 0.50 -2.93 -24.44
C ILE A 147 0.36 -4.31 -25.10
N LEU A 148 -0.48 -5.19 -24.52
CA LEU A 148 -0.70 -6.53 -25.01
C LEU A 148 -1.52 -6.57 -26.31
N ASN A 149 -2.49 -5.67 -26.47
CA ASN A 149 -3.22 -5.49 -27.73
C ASN A 149 -2.32 -4.99 -28.87
N GLY A 150 -1.19 -4.35 -28.56
CA GLY A 150 -0.19 -3.93 -29.56
C GLY A 150 0.77 -5.05 -30.01
N THR A 151 0.82 -6.16 -29.27
CA THR A 151 1.69 -7.31 -29.56
C THR A 151 0.89 -8.46 -30.17
N GLY A 152 0.85 -8.52 -31.50
CA GLY A 152 0.08 -9.53 -32.27
C GLY A 152 0.59 -10.98 -32.21
N GLU A 153 1.39 -11.35 -31.22
CA GLU A 153 2.06 -12.66 -31.12
C GLU A 153 1.37 -13.65 -30.15
N PHE A 154 0.30 -13.26 -29.46
CA PHE A 154 -0.36 -14.12 -28.48
C PHE A 154 -1.71 -14.64 -28.97
N ASP A 155 -1.95 -15.94 -28.78
CA ASP A 155 -3.29 -16.52 -28.92
C ASP A 155 -4.24 -15.89 -27.86
N ASP A 156 -5.48 -15.61 -28.24
CA ASP A 156 -6.44 -14.79 -27.48
C ASP A 156 -6.68 -15.34 -26.06
N THR A 157 -6.60 -16.66 -25.91
CA THR A 157 -6.75 -17.38 -24.63
C THR A 157 -5.55 -17.18 -23.69
N VAL A 158 -4.31 -17.28 -24.21
CA VAL A 158 -3.09 -17.06 -23.41
C VAL A 158 -2.99 -15.61 -22.95
N LEU A 159 -3.42 -14.69 -23.82
CA LEU A 159 -3.48 -13.27 -23.52
C LEU A 159 -4.42 -12.96 -22.36
N LYS A 160 -5.65 -13.49 -22.43
CA LYS A 160 -6.67 -13.30 -21.38
C LYS A 160 -6.24 -13.88 -20.04
N LEU A 161 -5.57 -15.04 -20.02
CA LEU A 161 -5.02 -15.62 -18.78
C LEU A 161 -3.93 -14.75 -18.15
N LYS A 162 -3.01 -14.21 -18.95
CA LYS A 162 -1.98 -13.28 -18.46
C LYS A 162 -2.61 -12.00 -17.90
N ILE A 163 -3.69 -11.51 -18.52
CA ILE A 163 -4.44 -10.35 -18.02
C ILE A 163 -5.10 -10.66 -16.68
N ILE A 164 -5.78 -11.81 -16.52
CA ILE A 164 -6.40 -12.24 -15.25
C ILE A 164 -5.35 -12.30 -14.14
N ALA A 165 -4.21 -12.93 -14.41
CA ALA A 165 -3.10 -13.02 -13.46
C ALA A 165 -2.57 -11.63 -13.07
N SER A 166 -2.41 -10.74 -14.05
CA SER A 166 -1.98 -9.37 -13.83
C SER A 166 -2.96 -8.61 -12.93
N TYR A 167 -4.28 -8.73 -13.16
CA TYR A 167 -5.30 -8.11 -12.30
C TYR A 167 -5.29 -8.70 -10.88
N HIS A 168 -5.21 -10.01 -10.74
CA HIS A 168 -5.21 -10.68 -9.44
C HIS A 168 -3.97 -10.30 -8.61
N CYS A 169 -2.79 -10.37 -9.22
CA CYS A 169 -1.53 -9.96 -8.59
C CYS A 169 -1.54 -8.46 -8.24
N SER A 170 -1.98 -7.60 -9.16
CA SER A 170 -2.07 -6.16 -8.89
C SER A 170 -3.04 -5.83 -7.76
N ALA A 171 -4.18 -6.52 -7.67
CA ALA A 171 -5.15 -6.35 -6.59
C ALA A 171 -4.54 -6.76 -5.23
N LEU A 172 -3.80 -7.87 -5.20
CA LEU A 172 -3.16 -8.36 -3.99
C LEU A 172 -2.04 -7.43 -3.52
N ALA A 173 -1.18 -6.99 -4.44
CA ALA A 173 -0.12 -6.03 -4.14
C ALA A 173 -0.72 -4.69 -3.66
N HIS A 174 -1.79 -4.21 -4.28
CA HIS A 174 -2.51 -3.01 -3.84
C HIS A 174 -3.09 -3.18 -2.43
N SER A 175 -3.71 -4.32 -2.15
CA SER A 175 -4.25 -4.63 -0.82
C SER A 175 -3.16 -4.66 0.26
N ILE A 176 -2.01 -5.27 -0.01
CA ILE A 176 -0.86 -5.32 0.91
C ILE A 176 -0.35 -3.91 1.22
N VAL A 177 -0.13 -3.09 0.17
CA VAL A 177 0.39 -1.73 0.33
C VAL A 177 -0.61 -0.83 1.06
N CYS A 178 -1.90 -0.90 0.72
CA CYS A 178 -2.93 -0.08 1.37
C CYS A 178 -3.22 -0.50 2.81
N ALA A 179 -3.15 -1.79 3.13
CA ALA A 179 -3.21 -2.27 4.51
C ALA A 179 -2.02 -1.75 5.33
N TRP A 180 -0.82 -1.71 4.73
CA TRP A 180 0.35 -1.10 5.36
C TRP A 180 0.17 0.42 5.55
N LYS A 181 -0.25 1.16 4.52
CA LYS A 181 -0.55 2.61 4.61
C LYS A 181 -1.56 2.89 5.74
N SER A 182 -2.62 2.09 5.85
CA SER A 182 -3.62 2.21 6.92
C SER A 182 -3.01 2.06 8.31
N LYS A 183 -2.10 1.10 8.52
CA LYS A 183 -1.41 0.91 9.81
C LYS A 183 -0.52 2.10 10.16
N VAL A 184 0.22 2.63 9.18
CA VAL A 184 1.05 3.82 9.36
C VAL A 184 0.20 5.05 9.68
N LEU A 185 -0.96 5.20 9.03
CA LEU A 185 -1.90 6.28 9.32
C LEU A 185 -2.48 6.20 10.73
N ILE A 186 -2.87 5.00 11.19
CA ILE A 186 -3.35 4.77 12.56
C ILE A 186 -2.26 5.12 13.57
N LEU A 187 -1.03 4.65 13.36
CA LEU A 187 0.10 4.97 14.23
C LEU A 187 0.36 6.48 14.28
N SER A 188 0.37 7.13 13.13
CA SER A 188 0.58 8.57 13.03
C SER A 188 -0.47 9.28 13.87
N ASN A 189 -1.76 8.94 13.73
CA ASN A 189 -2.84 9.50 14.55
C ASN A 189 -2.67 9.26 16.05
N ILE A 190 -2.22 8.08 16.48
CA ILE A 190 -1.92 7.82 17.90
C ILE A 190 -0.85 8.79 18.41
N ILE A 191 0.21 9.00 17.63
CA ILE A 191 1.29 9.93 17.97
C ILE A 191 0.78 11.38 18.00
N VAL A 192 -0.12 11.77 17.08
CA VAL A 192 -0.80 13.08 17.12
C VAL A 192 -1.57 13.24 18.43
N CYS A 193 -2.38 12.25 18.81
CA CYS A 193 -3.15 12.28 20.06
C CYS A 193 -2.24 12.40 21.29
N LEU A 194 -1.10 11.69 21.31
CA LEU A 194 -0.09 11.85 22.36
C LEU A 194 0.50 13.26 22.38
N GLY A 195 0.82 13.82 21.22
CA GLY A 195 1.30 15.21 21.10
C GLY A 195 0.30 16.22 21.65
N ILE A 196 -0.99 16.06 21.34
CA ILE A 196 -2.07 16.89 21.90
C ILE A 196 -2.14 16.73 23.43
N LEU A 197 -2.06 15.51 23.94
CA LEU A 197 -2.10 15.24 25.37
C LEU A 197 -0.93 15.92 26.11
N PHE A 198 0.30 15.81 25.59
CA PHE A 198 1.46 16.49 26.16
C PHE A 198 1.37 18.01 26.07
N LEU A 199 0.75 18.54 25.01
CA LEU A 199 0.48 19.96 24.87
C LEU A 199 -0.48 20.45 25.96
N PHE A 200 -1.56 19.72 26.21
CA PHE A 200 -2.48 20.04 27.31
C PHE A 200 -1.83 19.91 28.68
N LEU A 201 -1.07 18.83 28.94
CA LEU A 201 -0.31 18.70 30.20
C LEU A 201 0.63 19.89 30.40
N GLY A 202 1.32 20.33 29.35
CA GLY A 202 2.17 21.52 29.41
C GLY A 202 1.42 22.83 29.70
N LEU A 203 0.10 22.90 29.50
CA LEU A 203 -0.71 24.08 29.85
C LEU A 203 -1.23 24.05 31.30
N PHE A 204 -1.26 22.89 31.94
CA PHE A 204 -1.76 22.71 33.32
C PHE A 204 -0.66 22.75 34.39
N PHE A 205 0.61 22.76 34.00
CA PHE A 205 1.79 22.87 34.87
C PHE A 205 2.59 24.14 34.54
#